data_AF-A0A3D5VCD1-F1
#
_entry.id   AF-A0A3D5VCD1-F1
#
_cell.length_a   1.000
_cell.length_b   1.000
_cell.length_c   1.000
_cell.angle_alpha   90.00
_cell.angle_beta   90.00
_cell.angle_gamma   90.00
#
_symmetry.space_group_name_H-M   'P 1'
#
loop_
_entity.id
_entity.type
_entity.pdbx_description
1 polymer ?
#
loop_
_entity_poly.entity_id
_entity_poly.type
_entity_poly.pdbx_seq_one_letter_code
_entity_poly.pdbx_strand_id
1 'polypeptide(L)'
;MKKIITVVMLLSLTMFLAAEISGESGFQMLKITTGTAQAAMAGTNASLAQDAFCYTENPAAAMLNPTRTISVNQNYWIFDTSMNSLSYLYSTPKTSFAVGYHYLDYGKLENRDDVGQVIGEFHPMDMNLTLNVGRRLLPNHYLGVNVMGIYEKIDNSSSVGASFDFGYYYLTPLRYLKLAAAIKHIGFTSKMDKENI
;
A
#
# COMPACT_ATOMS: atom_id res chain seq x y z
N MET A 1 28.60 -17.37 20.70
CA MET A 1 29.34 -16.90 19.51
C MET A 1 28.61 -17.22 18.20
N LYS A 2 28.33 -18.50 17.86
CA LYS A 2 27.60 -18.86 16.62
C LYS A 2 26.26 -18.13 16.43
N LYS A 3 25.44 -18.03 17.49
CA LYS A 3 24.15 -17.31 17.46
C LYS A 3 24.27 -15.80 17.20
N ILE A 4 25.34 -15.18 17.69
CA ILE A 4 25.60 -13.74 17.50
C ILE A 4 26.01 -13.48 16.04
N ILE A 5 26.86 -14.36 15.48
CA ILE A 5 27.27 -14.27 14.07
C ILE A 5 26.07 -14.46 13.14
N THR A 6 25.15 -15.39 13.44
CA THR A 6 23.93 -15.58 12.64
C THR A 6 23.00 -14.37 12.67
N VAL A 7 22.83 -13.73 13.84
CA VAL A 7 22.02 -12.51 13.97
C VAL A 7 22.66 -11.34 13.21
N VAL A 8 23.98 -11.17 13.32
CA VAL A 8 24.72 -10.13 12.57
C VAL A 8 24.64 -10.37 11.06
N MET A 9 24.73 -11.63 10.60
CA MET A 9 24.54 -11.97 9.18
C MET A 9 23.14 -11.62 8.68
N LEU A 10 22.09 -11.94 9.43
CA LEU A 10 20.71 -11.59 9.06
C LEU A 10 20.49 -10.08 9.00
N LEU A 11 21.05 -9.32 9.97
CA LEU A 11 21.00 -7.85 9.98
C LEU A 11 21.80 -7.23 8.83
N SER A 12 22.93 -7.81 8.43
CA SER A 12 23.69 -7.33 7.27
C SER A 12 22.96 -7.57 5.95
N LEU A 13 22.21 -8.67 5.83
CA LEU A 13 21.45 -9.00 4.63
C LEU A 13 20.28 -8.02 4.40
N THR A 14 19.69 -7.47 5.47
CA THR A 14 18.62 -6.46 5.35
C THR A 14 19.11 -5.12 4.79
N MET A 15 20.40 -4.77 4.96
CA MET A 15 20.94 -3.52 4.40
C MET A 15 21.12 -3.57 2.88
N PHE A 16 21.31 -4.76 2.30
CA PHE A 16 21.46 -4.94 0.84
C PHE A 16 20.13 -5.05 0.08
N LEU A 17 19.02 -5.26 0.79
CA LEU A 17 17.68 -5.39 0.19
C LEU A 17 16.92 -4.05 0.08
N ALA A 18 17.47 -2.96 0.63
CA ALA A 18 16.93 -1.61 0.47
C ALA A 18 17.36 -0.99 -0.87
N ALA A 19 17.02 -1.65 -1.98
CA ALA A 19 17.19 -1.08 -3.31
C ALA A 19 15.89 -0.38 -3.73
N GLU A 20 15.70 0.86 -3.28
CA GLU A 20 14.77 1.75 -3.96
C GLU A 20 15.45 2.26 -5.23
N ILE A 21 14.95 1.86 -6.39
CA ILE A 21 15.32 2.51 -7.65
C ILE A 21 14.63 3.88 -7.63
N SER A 22 15.36 4.90 -7.15
CA SER A 22 14.89 6.27 -7.16
C SER A 22 14.96 6.81 -8.59
N GLY A 23 13.81 7.02 -9.21
CA GLY A 23 13.71 7.67 -10.52
C GLY A 23 12.64 7.00 -11.38
N GLU A 24 11.61 7.77 -11.75
CA GLU A 24 10.50 7.38 -12.65
C GLU A 24 9.43 6.42 -12.09
N SER A 25 9.17 6.40 -10.79
CA SER A 25 7.96 5.71 -10.28
C SER A 25 6.74 6.64 -10.34
N GLY A 26 5.81 6.39 -11.26
CA GLY A 26 4.46 6.98 -11.19
C GLY A 26 3.64 6.43 -10.01
N PHE A 27 2.49 7.04 -9.69
CA PHE A 27 1.57 6.58 -8.63
C PHE A 27 2.18 6.58 -7.21
N GLN A 28 2.73 7.73 -6.79
CA GLN A 28 3.37 7.88 -5.46
C GLN A 28 2.40 7.62 -4.30
N MET A 29 1.10 7.81 -4.53
CA MET A 29 0.01 7.43 -3.62
C MET A 29 0.15 6.02 -3.04
N LEU A 30 0.67 5.06 -3.81
CA LEU A 30 0.86 3.67 -3.36
C LEU A 30 1.87 3.49 -2.21
N LYS A 31 2.67 4.52 -1.93
CA LYS A 31 3.61 4.56 -0.80
C LYS A 31 2.98 5.11 0.47
N ILE A 32 1.80 5.73 0.37
CA ILE A 32 1.13 6.34 1.51
C ILE A 32 0.39 5.26 2.29
N THR A 33 0.68 5.18 3.58
CA THR A 33 0.02 4.24 4.49
C THR A 33 -1.43 4.67 4.77
N THR A 34 -2.36 3.71 4.73
CA THR A 34 -3.82 3.99 4.74
C THR A 34 -4.51 3.65 6.06
N GLY A 35 -3.91 2.80 6.91
CA GLY A 35 -4.43 2.48 8.24
C GLY A 35 -3.82 3.36 9.34
N THR A 36 -4.62 3.79 10.34
CA THR A 36 -4.14 4.59 11.47
C THR A 36 -3.09 3.86 12.31
N ALA A 37 -3.35 2.58 12.61
CA ALA A 37 -2.40 1.74 13.33
C ALA A 37 -1.10 1.58 12.53
N GLN A 38 -1.21 1.47 11.21
CA GLN A 38 -0.08 1.34 10.30
C GLN A 38 0.76 2.63 10.29
N ALA A 39 0.12 3.79 10.18
CA ALA A 39 0.78 5.09 10.23
C ALA A 39 1.45 5.34 11.59
N ALA A 40 0.80 4.95 12.70
CA ALA A 40 1.36 5.06 14.05
C ALA A 40 2.61 4.20 14.27
N MET A 41 2.81 3.15 13.46
CA MET A 41 4.00 2.29 13.47
C MET A 41 4.96 2.63 12.33
N ALA A 42 4.92 3.86 11.82
CA ALA A 42 5.79 4.34 10.74
C ALA A 42 5.76 3.45 9.48
N GLY A 43 4.58 2.96 9.11
CA GLY A 43 4.41 2.06 7.95
C GLY A 43 4.83 0.61 8.22
N THR A 44 5.33 0.29 9.42
CA THR A 44 5.74 -1.07 9.79
C THR A 44 4.57 -1.88 10.36
N ASN A 45 3.59 -2.24 9.51
CA ASN A 45 2.46 -3.08 9.93
C ASN A 45 2.28 -4.37 9.15
N ALA A 46 3.33 -4.90 8.55
CA ALA A 46 3.28 -6.19 7.87
C ALA A 46 2.84 -7.36 8.81
N SER A 47 2.87 -7.14 10.13
CA SER A 47 2.64 -8.17 11.14
C SER A 47 1.34 -8.06 11.97
N LEU A 48 0.55 -6.98 11.89
CA LEU A 48 -0.68 -6.86 12.69
C LEU A 48 -1.93 -6.64 11.84
N ALA A 49 -2.98 -7.38 12.16
CA ALA A 49 -4.32 -7.26 11.58
C ALA A 49 -5.26 -6.58 12.58
N GLN A 50 -5.11 -5.26 12.74
CA GLN A 50 -5.90 -4.45 13.69
C GLN A 50 -7.11 -3.76 13.03
N ASP A 51 -7.02 -3.47 11.73
CA ASP A 51 -8.06 -2.79 10.96
C ASP A 51 -8.34 -3.52 9.63
N ALA A 52 -9.36 -3.06 8.92
CA ALA A 52 -9.69 -3.59 7.60
C ALA A 52 -8.64 -3.23 6.54
N PHE A 53 -7.65 -2.36 6.82
CA PHE A 53 -6.62 -1.97 5.86
C PHE A 53 -5.38 -2.88 5.92
N CYS A 54 -5.28 -3.82 6.86
CA CYS A 54 -4.05 -4.60 7.08
C CYS A 54 -3.48 -5.31 5.83
N TYR A 55 -4.31 -5.64 4.83
CA TYR A 55 -3.84 -6.28 3.59
C TYR A 55 -3.04 -5.36 2.65
N THR A 56 -3.09 -4.03 2.83
CA THR A 56 -2.33 -3.08 2.00
C THR A 56 -0.82 -3.15 2.28
N GLU A 57 -0.43 -3.49 3.50
CA GLU A 57 0.98 -3.69 3.86
C GLU A 57 1.45 -5.11 3.60
N ASN A 58 0.61 -6.11 3.89
CA ASN A 58 0.87 -7.48 3.52
C ASN A 58 -0.45 -8.18 3.16
N PRO A 59 -0.64 -8.63 1.91
CA PRO A 59 -1.87 -9.30 1.49
C PRO A 59 -2.30 -10.48 2.37
N ALA A 60 -1.35 -11.19 2.99
CA ALA A 60 -1.63 -12.33 3.87
C ALA A 60 -2.07 -11.91 5.28
N ALA A 61 -1.90 -10.65 5.69
CA ALA A 61 -2.29 -10.18 7.01
C ALA A 61 -3.81 -10.28 7.26
N ALA A 62 -4.63 -10.17 6.21
CA ALA A 62 -6.08 -10.38 6.28
C ALA A 62 -6.49 -11.73 6.87
N MET A 63 -5.61 -12.74 6.82
CA MET A 63 -5.87 -14.08 7.36
C MET A 63 -5.58 -14.24 8.87
N LEU A 64 -4.90 -13.28 9.50
CA LEU A 64 -4.41 -13.46 10.87
C LEU A 64 -5.53 -13.54 11.90
N ASN A 65 -6.55 -12.71 11.73
CA ASN A 65 -7.66 -12.58 12.67
C ASN A 65 -8.97 -12.75 11.89
N PRO A 66 -9.69 -13.89 12.06
CA PRO A 66 -11.02 -14.04 11.51
C PRO A 66 -11.95 -12.94 12.05
N THR A 67 -12.44 -12.08 11.16
CA THR A 67 -13.22 -10.90 11.52
C THR A 67 -14.07 -10.44 10.36
N ARG A 68 -15.08 -9.62 10.64
CA ARG A 68 -15.82 -8.85 9.65
C ARG A 68 -15.78 -7.38 10.06
N THR A 69 -15.04 -6.57 9.32
CA THR A 69 -14.72 -5.19 9.75
C THR A 69 -14.83 -4.25 8.56
N ILE A 70 -15.43 -3.08 8.81
CA ILE A 70 -15.35 -1.92 7.91
C ILE A 70 -14.46 -0.89 8.60
N SER A 71 -13.58 -0.26 7.84
CA SER A 71 -12.73 0.82 8.34
C SER A 71 -12.78 2.00 7.39
N VAL A 72 -12.89 3.19 7.97
CA VAL A 72 -12.84 4.46 7.27
C VAL A 72 -11.67 5.25 7.86
N ASN A 73 -10.88 5.86 7.01
CA ASN A 73 -9.74 6.67 7.42
C ASN A 73 -9.67 7.94 6.57
N GLN A 74 -9.29 9.04 7.20
CA GLN A 74 -9.02 10.31 6.56
C GLN A 74 -7.66 10.81 7.06
N ASN A 75 -6.77 11.12 6.11
CA ASN A 75 -5.52 11.82 6.39
C ASN A 75 -5.63 13.22 5.78
N TYR A 76 -5.24 14.22 6.56
CA TYR A 76 -5.19 15.61 6.11
C TYR A 76 -3.77 16.12 6.33
N TRP A 77 -3.18 16.66 5.27
CA TRP A 77 -1.85 17.25 5.29
C TRP A 77 -1.95 18.75 5.03
N ILE A 78 -0.80 19.43 5.15
CA ILE A 78 -0.66 20.84 4.76
C ILE A 78 -0.93 21.02 3.26
N PHE A 79 -1.27 22.24 2.85
CA PHE A 79 -1.64 22.61 1.47
C PHE A 79 -2.93 21.94 0.95
N ASP A 80 -3.92 21.75 1.82
CA ASP A 80 -5.23 21.18 1.47
C ASP A 80 -5.18 19.79 0.82
N THR A 81 -4.04 19.10 0.94
CA THR A 81 -3.89 17.72 0.48
C THR A 81 -4.57 16.78 1.48
N SER A 82 -5.44 15.90 0.97
CA SER A 82 -6.15 14.95 1.82
C SER A 82 -6.31 13.58 1.16
N MET A 83 -6.24 12.51 1.95
CA MET A 83 -6.51 11.16 1.49
C MET A 83 -7.66 10.55 2.26
N ASN A 84 -8.71 10.17 1.54
CA ASN A 84 -9.87 9.48 2.08
C ASN A 84 -9.80 8.00 1.70
N SER A 85 -9.98 7.13 2.69
CA SER A 85 -9.80 5.69 2.55
C SER A 85 -10.99 4.94 3.15
N LEU A 86 -11.46 3.92 2.45
CA LEU A 86 -12.52 3.01 2.88
C LEU A 86 -12.07 1.58 2.62
N SER A 87 -12.23 0.69 3.60
CA SER A 87 -11.95 -0.73 3.42
C SER A 87 -12.97 -1.60 4.11
N TYR A 88 -13.26 -2.74 3.49
CA TYR A 88 -14.04 -3.83 4.05
C TYR A 88 -13.22 -5.10 4.04
N LEU A 89 -13.17 -5.78 5.18
CA LEU A 89 -12.49 -7.06 5.37
C LEU A 89 -13.50 -8.09 5.89
N TYR A 90 -13.55 -9.22 5.21
CA TYR A 90 -14.23 -10.43 5.65
C TYR A 90 -13.24 -11.59 5.71
N SER A 91 -12.98 -12.10 6.90
CA SER A 91 -11.98 -13.13 7.14
C SER A 91 -12.56 -14.29 7.95
N THR A 92 -12.23 -15.50 7.52
CA THR A 92 -12.58 -16.76 8.15
C THR A 92 -11.31 -17.53 8.52
N PRO A 93 -11.38 -18.62 9.31
CA PRO A 93 -10.20 -19.42 9.63
C PRO A 93 -9.48 -20.07 8.43
N LYS A 94 -10.08 -20.07 7.24
CA LYS A 94 -9.52 -20.71 6.02
C LYS A 94 -9.26 -19.73 4.88
N THR A 95 -10.08 -18.70 4.72
CA THR A 95 -10.02 -17.73 3.62
C THR A 95 -10.37 -16.33 4.09
N SER A 96 -9.85 -15.32 3.39
CA SER A 96 -10.22 -13.91 3.57
C SER A 96 -10.51 -13.26 2.21
N PHE A 97 -11.38 -12.28 2.24
CA PHE A 97 -11.70 -11.40 1.14
C PHE A 97 -11.72 -9.97 1.67
N ALA A 98 -11.09 -9.05 0.95
CA ALA A 98 -11.17 -7.65 1.29
C ALA A 98 -11.25 -6.77 0.04
N VAL A 99 -11.81 -5.58 0.21
CA VAL A 99 -11.86 -4.54 -0.82
C VAL A 99 -11.52 -3.21 -0.17
N GLY A 100 -10.74 -2.40 -0.88
CA GLY A 100 -10.27 -1.10 -0.43
C GLY A 100 -10.37 -0.08 -1.52
N TYR A 101 -10.71 1.14 -1.13
CA TYR A 101 -10.73 2.30 -1.99
C TYR A 101 -9.98 3.45 -1.30
N HIS A 102 -9.09 4.09 -2.06
CA HIS A 102 -8.32 5.24 -1.63
C HIS A 102 -8.46 6.36 -2.66
N TYR A 103 -8.69 7.58 -2.18
CA TYR A 103 -8.78 8.79 -2.99
C TYR A 103 -7.87 9.86 -2.36
N LEU A 104 -6.86 10.30 -3.12
CA LEU A 104 -5.97 11.40 -2.72
C LEU A 104 -6.33 12.62 -3.56
N ASP A 105 -6.70 13.67 -2.84
CA ASP A 105 -6.88 15.01 -3.36
C ASP A 105 -5.61 15.80 -3.04
N TYR A 106 -4.96 16.34 -4.07
CA TYR A 106 -3.77 17.18 -3.88
C TYR A 106 -4.13 18.62 -3.50
N GLY A 107 -5.42 18.94 -3.44
CA GLY A 107 -5.90 20.29 -3.26
C GLY A 107 -5.76 21.10 -4.55
N LYS A 108 -5.81 22.42 -4.38
CA LYS A 108 -5.76 23.37 -5.49
C LYS A 108 -4.33 23.79 -5.77
N LEU A 109 -3.86 23.55 -7.00
CA LEU A 109 -2.54 23.98 -7.45
C LEU A 109 -2.67 25.11 -8.48
N GLU A 110 -1.79 26.11 -8.37
CA GLU A 110 -1.69 27.20 -9.34
C GLU A 110 -0.96 26.72 -10.60
N ASN A 111 -1.56 26.97 -11.76
CA ASN A 111 -0.90 26.80 -13.05
C ASN A 111 -0.13 28.08 -13.37
N ARG A 112 1.17 27.96 -13.65
CA ARG A 112 2.06 29.08 -13.96
C ARG A 112 2.77 28.85 -15.28
N ASP A 113 2.92 29.91 -16.08
CA ASP A 113 3.71 29.87 -17.30
C ASP A 113 5.22 29.87 -17.02
N ASP A 114 6.03 29.76 -18.07
CA ASP A 114 7.51 29.72 -18.00
C ASP A 114 8.13 30.99 -17.39
N VAL A 115 7.38 32.10 -17.37
CA VAL A 115 7.79 33.38 -16.76
C VAL A 115 7.18 33.60 -15.37
N GLY A 116 6.48 32.60 -14.83
CA GLY A 116 5.95 32.56 -13.47
C GLY A 116 4.61 33.27 -13.27
N GLN A 117 3.93 33.71 -14.32
CA GLN A 117 2.60 34.31 -14.25
C GLN A 117 1.55 33.23 -14.02
N VAL A 118 0.58 33.50 -13.15
CA VAL A 118 -0.53 32.57 -12.90
C VAL A 118 -1.48 32.62 -14.10
N ILE A 119 -1.64 31.48 -14.77
CA ILE A 119 -2.48 31.31 -15.97
C ILE A 119 -3.75 30.51 -15.69
N GLY A 120 -3.86 29.90 -14.50
CA GLY A 120 -5.04 29.15 -14.09
C GLY A 120 -4.80 28.36 -12.81
N GLU A 121 -5.69 27.40 -12.56
CA GLU A 121 -5.63 26.51 -11.40
C GLU A 121 -6.08 25.11 -11.81
N PHE A 122 -5.50 24.08 -11.23
CA PHE A 122 -5.86 22.68 -11.48
C PHE A 122 -5.91 21.89 -10.16
N HIS A 123 -6.63 20.78 -10.19
CA HIS A 123 -6.89 19.93 -9.02
C HIS A 123 -6.42 18.50 -9.35
N PRO A 124 -5.18 18.14 -9.01
CA PRO A 124 -4.70 16.78 -9.19
C PRO A 124 -5.39 15.81 -8.24
N MET A 125 -5.53 14.56 -8.68
CA MET A 125 -6.12 13.50 -7.86
C MET A 125 -5.59 12.12 -8.24
N ASP A 126 -5.55 11.23 -7.24
CA ASP A 126 -5.28 9.81 -7.41
C ASP A 126 -6.41 8.95 -6.85
N MET A 127 -6.66 7.81 -7.50
CA MET A 127 -7.59 6.78 -7.08
C MET A 127 -6.90 5.42 -7.09
N ASN A 128 -7.14 4.61 -6.05
CA ASN A 128 -6.74 3.21 -6.01
C ASN A 128 -7.91 2.35 -5.52
N LEU A 129 -8.25 1.33 -6.30
CA LEU A 129 -9.19 0.27 -5.92
C LEU A 129 -8.42 -1.04 -5.76
N THR A 130 -8.44 -1.61 -4.56
CA THR A 130 -7.74 -2.86 -4.23
C THR A 130 -8.74 -3.97 -3.94
N LEU A 131 -8.53 -5.14 -4.52
CA LEU A 131 -9.18 -6.40 -4.17
C LEU A 131 -8.14 -7.34 -3.56
N ASN A 132 -8.45 -7.91 -2.40
CA ASN A 132 -7.59 -8.86 -1.71
C ASN A 132 -8.29 -10.21 -1.58
N VAL A 133 -7.51 -11.27 -1.78
CA VAL A 133 -7.88 -12.63 -1.42
C VAL A 133 -6.76 -13.28 -0.61
N GLY A 134 -7.11 -13.88 0.51
CA GLY A 134 -6.19 -14.60 1.39
C GLY A 134 -6.62 -16.04 1.61
N ARG A 135 -5.64 -16.92 1.84
CA ARG A 135 -5.88 -18.33 2.11
C ARG A 135 -4.89 -18.89 3.11
N ARG A 136 -5.39 -19.69 4.04
CA ARG A 136 -4.57 -20.54 4.91
C ARG A 136 -4.09 -21.76 4.13
N LEU A 137 -2.78 -21.88 3.94
CA LEU A 137 -2.16 -23.02 3.24
C LEU A 137 -1.94 -24.19 4.21
N LEU A 138 -1.39 -23.91 5.38
CA LEU A 138 -1.11 -24.85 6.46
C LEU A 138 -1.54 -24.22 7.79
N PRO A 139 -1.58 -24.96 8.91
CA PRO A 139 -2.02 -24.40 10.19
C PRO A 139 -1.34 -23.08 10.58
N ASN A 140 -0.06 -22.91 10.24
CA ASN A 140 0.73 -21.74 10.60
C ASN A 140 1.18 -20.90 9.40
N HIS A 141 0.70 -21.20 8.19
CA HIS A 141 1.16 -20.55 6.95
C HIS A 141 -0.02 -19.96 6.19
N TYR A 142 0.12 -18.68 5.83
CA TYR A 142 -0.90 -17.91 5.15
C TYR A 142 -0.31 -17.25 3.91
N LEU A 143 -1.13 -17.19 2.87
CA LEU A 143 -0.83 -16.50 1.62
C LEU A 143 -1.93 -15.49 1.35
N GLY A 144 -1.57 -14.42 0.63
CA GLY A 144 -2.53 -13.47 0.12
C GLY A 144 -2.07 -12.85 -1.17
N VAL A 145 -3.02 -12.35 -1.94
CA VAL A 145 -2.79 -11.64 -3.20
C VAL A 145 -3.66 -10.39 -3.21
N ASN A 146 -3.08 -9.26 -3.63
CA ASN A 146 -3.84 -8.07 -3.99
C ASN A 146 -3.86 -7.91 -5.51
N VAL A 147 -4.97 -7.41 -6.03
CA VAL A 147 -5.10 -6.87 -7.37
C VAL A 147 -5.57 -5.43 -7.24
N MET A 148 -4.86 -4.50 -7.86
CA MET A 148 -5.09 -3.07 -7.73
C MET A 148 -5.31 -2.43 -9.10
N GLY A 149 -6.36 -1.62 -9.21
CA GLY A 149 -6.56 -0.68 -10.31
C GLY A 149 -6.27 0.73 -9.82
N ILE A 150 -5.42 1.46 -10.53
CA ILE A 150 -4.87 2.74 -10.10
C ILE A 150 -5.12 3.77 -11.20
N TYR A 151 -5.48 4.99 -10.81
CA TYR A 151 -5.69 6.10 -11.73
C TYR A 151 -5.12 7.37 -11.12
N GLU A 152 -4.40 8.14 -11.92
CA GLU A 152 -3.73 9.39 -11.54
C GLU A 152 -4.09 10.44 -12.59
N LYS A 153 -4.41 11.65 -12.14
CA LYS A 153 -4.68 12.80 -13.01
C LYS A 153 -3.95 14.01 -12.47
N ILE A 154 -3.13 14.62 -13.33
CA ILE A 154 -2.42 15.87 -13.06
C ILE A 154 -2.73 16.81 -14.23
N ASP A 155 -3.43 17.89 -13.93
CA ASP A 155 -3.94 18.86 -14.91
C ASP A 155 -4.70 18.17 -16.07
N ASN A 156 -4.20 18.26 -17.30
CA ASN A 156 -4.81 17.66 -18.50
C ASN A 156 -4.32 16.23 -18.78
N SER A 157 -3.28 15.79 -18.09
CA SER A 157 -2.69 14.47 -18.26
C SER A 157 -3.27 13.47 -17.26
N SER A 158 -3.47 12.23 -17.70
CA SER A 158 -3.93 11.15 -16.84
C SER A 158 -3.22 9.85 -17.18
N SER A 159 -3.13 8.96 -16.19
CA SER A 159 -2.57 7.63 -16.32
C SER A 159 -3.40 6.60 -15.57
N VAL A 160 -3.50 5.41 -16.14
CA VAL A 160 -4.09 4.22 -15.52
C VAL A 160 -3.00 3.18 -15.28
N GLY A 161 -3.13 2.46 -14.18
CA GLY A 161 -2.21 1.39 -13.80
C GLY A 161 -2.96 0.18 -13.27
N ALA A 162 -2.32 -0.98 -13.41
CA ALA A 162 -2.74 -2.20 -12.77
C ALA A 162 -1.55 -2.82 -12.04
N SER A 163 -1.78 -3.33 -10.83
CA SER A 163 -0.72 -3.80 -9.96
C SER A 163 -1.15 -5.02 -9.14
N PHE A 164 -0.17 -5.86 -8.80
CA PHE A 164 -0.33 -7.09 -8.05
C PHE A 164 0.64 -7.11 -6.88
N ASP A 165 0.12 -7.56 -5.73
CA ASP A 165 0.93 -7.84 -4.55
C ASP A 165 0.83 -9.31 -4.17
N PHE A 166 1.92 -9.85 -3.65
CA PHE A 166 1.96 -11.18 -3.06
C PHE A 166 2.43 -11.10 -1.62
N GLY A 167 1.64 -11.69 -0.73
CA GLY A 167 1.90 -11.71 0.70
C GLY A 167 2.07 -13.14 1.22
N TYR A 168 2.99 -13.29 2.15
CA TYR A 168 3.18 -14.51 2.92
C TYR A 168 3.33 -14.21 4.40
N TYR A 169 2.79 -15.10 5.22
CA TYR A 169 2.85 -15.01 6.67
C TYR A 169 3.09 -16.37 7.31
N TYR A 170 4.01 -16.40 8.27
CA TYR A 170 4.34 -17.59 9.05
C TYR A 170 4.25 -17.32 10.56
N LEU A 171 3.34 -18.06 11.23
CA LEU A 171 3.25 -18.09 12.68
C LEU A 171 4.28 -19.08 13.22
N THR A 172 5.39 -18.55 13.74
CA THR A 172 6.46 -19.41 14.25
C THR A 172 6.01 -20.12 15.54
N PRO A 173 6.61 -21.28 15.87
CA PRO A 173 6.40 -21.94 17.16
C PRO A 173 6.92 -21.12 18.36
N LEU A 174 7.78 -20.12 18.11
CA LEU A 174 8.30 -19.24 19.13
C LEU A 174 7.22 -18.22 19.52
N ARG A 175 6.86 -18.23 20.81
CA ARG A 175 5.87 -17.31 21.36
C ARG A 175 6.30 -15.86 21.07
N TYR A 176 5.40 -15.08 20.47
CA TYR A 176 5.59 -13.68 20.06
C TYR A 176 6.42 -13.41 18.81
N LEU A 177 7.00 -14.43 18.15
CA LEU A 177 7.68 -14.22 16.87
C LEU A 177 6.78 -14.60 15.70
N LYS A 178 6.58 -13.65 14.81
CA LYS A 178 5.85 -13.81 13.55
C LYS A 178 6.77 -13.35 12.42
N LEU A 179 6.75 -14.08 11.31
CA LEU A 179 7.51 -13.71 10.11
C LEU A 179 6.53 -13.40 8.98
N ALA A 180 6.75 -12.28 8.32
CA ALA A 180 5.93 -11.82 7.22
C ALA A 180 6.85 -11.36 6.09
N ALA A 181 6.46 -11.65 4.85
CA ALA A 181 7.12 -11.16 3.64
C ALA A 181 6.05 -10.72 2.65
N ALA A 182 6.31 -9.63 1.94
CA ALA A 182 5.43 -9.16 0.88
C ALA A 182 6.27 -8.63 -0.27
N ILE A 183 5.80 -8.87 -1.49
CA ILE A 183 6.30 -8.23 -2.69
C ILE A 183 5.13 -7.39 -3.19
N LYS A 184 5.30 -6.07 -3.19
CA LYS A 184 4.25 -5.11 -3.51
C LYS A 184 4.52 -4.44 -4.86
N HIS A 185 3.47 -3.96 -5.46
CA HIS A 185 3.47 -3.04 -6.59
C HIS A 185 4.09 -3.59 -7.87
N ILE A 186 3.93 -4.89 -8.14
CA ILE A 186 4.33 -5.48 -9.43
C ILE A 186 3.22 -5.21 -10.43
N GLY A 187 3.49 -4.35 -11.41
CA GLY A 187 2.43 -3.91 -12.31
C GLY A 187 2.91 -3.26 -13.58
N PHE A 188 1.94 -2.75 -14.33
CA PHE A 188 2.13 -1.99 -15.55
C PHE A 188 1.30 -0.72 -15.49
N THR A 189 1.81 0.32 -16.12
CA THR A 189 1.20 1.64 -16.14
C THR A 189 1.12 2.15 -17.58
N SER A 190 0.12 2.97 -17.88
CA SER A 190 0.14 3.78 -19.09
C SER A 190 1.12 4.93 -18.94
N LYS A 191 1.63 5.45 -20.06
CA LYS A 191 2.39 6.69 -20.04
C LYS A 191 1.48 7.89 -19.78
N MET A 192 2.01 8.86 -19.05
CA MET A 192 1.36 10.15 -18.82
C MET A 192 1.69 11.12 -19.96
N ASP A 193 1.40 10.74 -21.20
CA ASP A 193 1.75 11.54 -22.40
C ASP A 193 0.50 11.79 -23.26
N LYS A 194 -0.54 12.38 -22.68
CA LYS A 194 -1.69 12.88 -23.46
C LYS A 194 -1.95 14.33 -23.15
N GLU A 195 -1.03 15.19 -23.57
CA GLU A 195 -1.39 16.56 -23.91
C GLU A 195 -2.11 16.51 -25.27
N ASN A 196 -3.44 16.62 -25.26
CA ASN A 196 -4.15 16.99 -26.48
C ASN A 196 -4.07 18.52 -26.59
N ILE A 197 -3.49 19.00 -27.68
CA ILE A 197 -3.51 20.41 -28.11
C ILE A 197 -4.94 20.76 -28.56
#